data_AF-A0A4R2SYD1-F1
#
_entry.id   AF-A0A4R2SYD1-F1
#
_cell.length_a   1.000
_cell.length_b   1.000
_cell.length_c   1.000
_cell.angle_alpha   90.00
_cell.angle_beta   90.00
_cell.angle_gamma   90.00
#
_symmetry.space_group_name_H-M   'P 1'
#
loop_
_entity.id
_entity.type
_entity.pdbx_description
1 polymer ?
#
loop_
_entity_poly.entity_id
_entity_poly.type
_entity_poly.pdbx_seq_one_letter_code
_entity_poly.pdbx_strand_id
1 'polypeptide(L)'
;MIDYIIIGIIVFSIIVSLFRGFVREVMSLASWIGAFLVASNFYPYLANFFTQIESEYVRNGTAIGILFIATLIVGAVVNYVISQLVDKTGLSGTDRVLGACFGLMRGVLIVAALLFFIDTFTNFEQSEWWKESQLIPHFGFIVEWFFEQLQASSSFLKSTLNQ
;
A
#
# COMPACT_ATOMS: atom_id res chain seq x y z
N MET A 1 24.11 9.86 1.93
CA MET A 1 23.03 10.26 2.88
C MET A 1 21.72 9.54 2.60
N ILE A 2 21.34 9.41 1.33
CA ILE A 2 20.12 8.70 0.89
C ILE A 2 20.14 7.23 1.35
N ASP A 3 21.30 6.57 1.33
CA ASP A 3 21.45 5.19 1.82
C ASP A 3 20.96 4.99 3.27
N TYR A 4 21.27 5.93 4.17
CA TYR A 4 20.83 5.86 5.56
C TYR A 4 19.32 6.03 5.71
N ILE A 5 18.69 6.82 4.84
CA ILE A 5 17.24 6.99 4.79
C ILE A 5 16.58 5.69 4.31
N ILE A 6 17.13 5.09 3.24
CA ILE A 6 16.65 3.81 2.69
C ILE A 6 16.71 2.71 3.75
N ILE A 7 17.89 2.53 4.36
CA ILE A 7 18.08 1.55 5.44
C ILE A 7 17.12 1.86 6.59
N GLY A 8 16.99 3.13 6.98
CA GLY A 8 16.08 3.55 8.05
C GLY A 8 14.63 3.15 7.79
N ILE A 9 14.11 3.36 6.57
CA ILE A 9 12.75 2.99 6.19
C ILE A 9 12.57 1.47 6.21
N ILE A 10 13.51 0.71 5.65
CA ILE A 10 13.42 -0.75 5.59
C ILE A 10 13.47 -1.34 7.01
N VAL A 11 14.43 -0.92 7.83
CA VAL A 11 14.57 -1.37 9.22
C VAL A 11 13.33 -1.00 10.02
N PHE A 12 12.81 0.23 9.87
CA PHE A 12 11.58 0.65 10.53
C PHE A 12 10.39 -0.22 10.10
N SER A 13 10.25 -0.49 8.80
CA SER A 13 9.20 -1.35 8.26
C SER A 13 9.28 -2.76 8.85
N ILE A 14 10.48 -3.37 8.86
CA ILE A 14 10.72 -4.69 9.46
C ILE A 14 10.34 -4.70 10.95
N ILE A 15 10.78 -3.71 11.72
CA ILE A 15 10.49 -3.61 13.16
C ILE A 15 8.98 -3.51 13.40
N VAL A 16 8.29 -2.63 12.67
CA VAL A 16 6.83 -2.46 12.78
C VAL A 16 6.10 -3.77 12.44
N SER A 17 6.51 -4.46 11.38
CA SER A 17 5.90 -5.72 10.96
C SER A 17 6.21 -6.88 11.91
N LEU A 18 7.40 -6.90 12.50
CA LEU A 18 7.77 -7.89 13.52
C LEU A 18 6.92 -7.71 14.80
N PHE A 19 6.57 -6.48 15.17
CA PHE A 19 5.67 -6.22 16.30
C PHE A 19 4.20 -6.48 15.96
N ARG A 20 3.75 -6.16 14.75
CA ARG A 20 2.34 -6.33 14.33
C ARG A 20 1.99 -7.77 13.95
N GLY A 21 2.93 -8.51 13.39
CA GLY A 21 2.69 -9.84 12.83
C GLY A 21 2.22 -9.83 11.36
N PHE A 22 2.56 -10.88 10.62
CA PHE A 22 2.20 -11.04 9.20
C PHE A 22 0.69 -11.01 8.96
N VAL A 23 -0.07 -11.81 9.73
CA VAL A 23 -1.52 -11.95 9.55
C VAL A 23 -2.21 -10.60 9.70
N ARG A 24 -1.77 -9.79 10.66
CA ARG A 24 -2.34 -8.45 10.89
C ARG A 24 -2.07 -7.51 9.72
N GLU A 25 -0.91 -7.62 9.07
CA GLU A 25 -0.59 -6.82 7.89
C GLU A 25 -1.37 -7.25 6.66
N VAL A 26 -1.42 -8.56 6.37
CA VAL A 26 -2.18 -9.08 5.22
C VAL A 26 -3.67 -8.80 5.37
N MET A 27 -4.25 -9.01 6.55
CA MET A 27 -5.65 -8.69 6.82
C MET A 27 -5.94 -7.19 6.72
N SER A 28 -4.99 -6.34 7.12
CA SER A 28 -5.11 -4.89 6.93
C SER A 28 -5.15 -4.53 5.45
N LEU A 29 -4.27 -5.09 4.62
CA LEU A 29 -4.27 -4.84 3.18
C LEU A 29 -5.51 -5.41 2.49
N ALA A 30 -5.92 -6.62 2.86
CA ALA A 30 -7.15 -7.23 2.36
C ALA A 30 -8.38 -6.40 2.73
N SER A 31 -8.41 -5.80 3.93
CA SER A 31 -9.50 -4.90 4.35
C SER A 31 -9.55 -3.63 3.51
N TRP A 32 -8.40 -3.07 3.14
CA TRP A 32 -8.32 -1.91 2.24
C TRP A 32 -8.85 -2.25 0.83
N ILE A 33 -8.44 -3.38 0.27
CA ILE A 33 -8.92 -3.86 -1.03
C ILE A 33 -10.43 -4.12 -0.96
N GLY A 34 -10.88 -4.83 0.07
CA GLY A 34 -12.29 -5.11 0.32
C GLY A 34 -13.12 -3.84 0.47
N ALA A 35 -12.63 -2.85 1.22
CA ALA A 35 -13.29 -1.56 1.36
C ALA A 35 -13.43 -0.82 0.03
N PHE A 36 -12.39 -0.86 -0.82
CA PHE A 36 -12.46 -0.27 -2.15
C PHE A 36 -13.49 -0.99 -3.04
N LEU A 37 -13.49 -2.32 -3.05
CA LEU A 37 -14.44 -3.11 -3.83
C LEU A 37 -15.88 -2.89 -3.34
N VAL A 38 -16.12 -2.91 -2.04
CA VAL A 38 -17.45 -2.67 -1.47
C VAL A 38 -17.89 -1.25 -1.77
N ALA A 39 -17.06 -0.24 -1.50
CA ALA A 39 -17.43 1.14 -1.78
C ALA A 39 -17.73 1.34 -3.28
N SER A 40 -16.88 0.84 -4.18
CA SER A 40 -17.05 0.98 -5.64
C SER A 40 -18.31 0.29 -6.18
N ASN A 41 -18.69 -0.87 -5.64
CA ASN A 41 -19.87 -1.60 -6.12
C ASN A 41 -21.17 -1.14 -5.45
N PHE A 42 -21.13 -0.74 -4.18
CA PHE A 42 -22.32 -0.46 -3.38
C PHE A 42 -22.66 1.03 -3.23
N TYR A 43 -21.76 1.96 -3.59
CA TYR A 43 -22.07 3.39 -3.48
C TYR A 43 -23.33 3.84 -4.22
N PRO A 44 -23.72 3.30 -5.40
CA PRO A 44 -24.92 3.79 -6.09
C PRO A 44 -26.18 3.52 -5.28
N TYR A 45 -26.24 2.38 -4.60
CA TYR A 45 -27.36 2.02 -3.73
C TYR A 45 -27.46 2.94 -2.53
N LEU A 46 -26.33 3.22 -1.87
CA LEU A 46 -26.31 4.10 -0.70
C LEU A 46 -26.55 5.57 -1.08
N ALA A 47 -26.05 6.00 -2.24
CA ALA A 47 -26.24 7.35 -2.77
C ALA A 47 -27.72 7.70 -2.96
N ASN A 48 -28.56 6.74 -3.34
CA ASN A 48 -30.00 6.95 -3.54
C ASN A 48 -30.75 7.34 -2.26
N PHE A 49 -30.22 7.02 -1.07
CA PHE A 49 -30.83 7.43 0.19
C PHE A 49 -30.54 8.90 0.54
N PHE A 50 -29.52 9.51 -0.06
CA PHE A 50 -29.16 10.91 0.15
C PHE A 50 -29.89 11.83 -0.82
N THR A 51 -31.22 11.83 -0.75
CA THR A 51 -32.08 12.65 -1.62
C THR A 51 -31.97 14.15 -1.36
N GLN A 52 -31.47 14.55 -0.18
CA GLN A 52 -31.28 15.95 0.21
C GLN A 52 -30.01 16.58 -0.35
N ILE A 53 -29.10 15.80 -0.95
CA ILE A 53 -27.86 16.32 -1.56
C ILE A 53 -28.10 16.51 -3.05
N GLU A 54 -28.15 17.78 -3.49
CA GLU A 54 -28.38 18.14 -4.89
C GLU A 54 -27.19 17.80 -5.79
N SER A 55 -25.96 18.00 -5.29
CA SER A 55 -24.74 17.70 -6.05
C SER A 55 -24.47 16.20 -6.10
N GLU A 56 -24.57 15.62 -7.29
CA GLU A 56 -24.30 14.20 -7.53
C GLU A 56 -22.87 13.79 -7.10
N TYR A 57 -21.88 14.64 -7.36
CA TYR A 57 -20.49 14.39 -6.96
C TYR A 57 -20.33 14.29 -5.44
N VAL A 58 -20.95 15.21 -4.70
CA VAL A 58 -20.90 15.22 -3.22
C VAL A 58 -21.66 14.02 -2.66
N ARG A 59 -22.81 13.68 -3.27
CA ARG A 59 -23.65 12.55 -2.86
C ARG A 59 -22.92 11.22 -3.01
N ASN A 60 -22.35 10.97 -4.20
CA ASN A 60 -21.60 9.76 -4.49
C ASN A 60 -20.33 9.68 -3.65
N GLY A 61 -19.60 10.78 -3.51
CA GLY A 61 -18.41 10.85 -2.64
C GLY A 61 -18.72 10.53 -1.17
N THR A 62 -19.84 11.05 -0.66
CA THR A 62 -20.30 10.76 0.71
C THR A 62 -20.66 9.29 0.88
N ALA A 63 -21.40 8.71 -0.07
CA ALA A 63 -21.76 7.30 -0.05
C ALA A 63 -20.53 6.37 -0.11
N ILE A 64 -19.57 6.66 -0.99
CA ILE A 64 -18.29 5.96 -1.08
C ILE A 64 -17.56 6.06 0.27
N GLY A 65 -17.43 7.26 0.81
CA GLY A 65 -16.73 7.50 2.09
C GLY A 65 -17.34 6.70 3.24
N ILE A 66 -18.67 6.70 3.37
CA ILE A 66 -19.38 5.96 4.41
C ILE A 66 -19.15 4.45 4.25
N LEU A 67 -19.35 3.90 3.04
CA LEU A 67 -19.16 2.47 2.80
C LEU A 67 -17.71 2.05 3.02
N PHE A 68 -16.77 2.88 2.60
CA PHE A 68 -15.35 2.62 2.75
C PHE A 68 -14.96 2.53 4.23
N ILE A 69 -15.33 3.55 5.02
CA ILE A 69 -15.04 3.57 6.46
C ILE A 69 -15.79 2.45 7.20
N ALA A 70 -17.07 2.23 6.89
CA ALA A 70 -17.83 1.13 7.48
C ALA A 70 -17.18 -0.23 7.21
N THR A 71 -16.73 -0.46 5.98
CA THR A 71 -16.05 -1.71 5.61
C THR A 71 -14.70 -1.85 6.30
N LEU A 72 -13.93 -0.76 6.42
CA LEU A 72 -12.68 -0.77 7.19
C LEU A 72 -12.89 -1.08 8.67
N ILE A 73 -13.96 -0.56 9.28
CA ILE A 73 -14.30 -0.87 10.68
C ILE A 73 -14.61 -2.37 10.82
N VAL A 74 -15.44 -2.92 9.94
CA VAL A 74 -15.74 -4.36 9.94
C VAL A 74 -14.47 -5.19 9.73
N GLY A 75 -13.65 -4.81 8.74
CA GLY A 75 -12.36 -5.45 8.47
C GLY A 75 -11.40 -5.39 9.67
N ALA A 76 -11.37 -4.28 10.40
CA ALA A 76 -10.56 -4.12 11.60
C ALA A 76 -11.02 -5.05 12.74
N VAL A 77 -12.34 -5.22 12.91
CA VAL A 77 -12.91 -6.18 13.88
C VAL A 77 -12.53 -7.60 13.50
N VAL A 78 -12.71 -7.98 12.24
CA VAL A 78 -12.32 -9.32 11.73
C VAL A 78 -10.82 -9.55 11.94
N ASN A 79 -9.99 -8.57 11.59
CA ASN A 79 -8.55 -8.63 11.79
C ASN A 79 -8.18 -8.83 13.27
N TYR A 80 -8.85 -8.12 14.19
CA TYR A 80 -8.64 -8.28 15.62
C TYR A 80 -8.97 -9.70 16.08
N VAL A 81 -10.12 -10.24 15.67
CA VAL A 81 -10.53 -11.61 16.03
C VAL A 81 -9.53 -12.63 15.50
N ILE A 82 -9.12 -12.52 14.23
CA ILE A 82 -8.16 -13.44 13.62
C ILE A 82 -6.80 -13.33 14.30
N SER A 83 -6.34 -12.12 14.62
CA SER A 83 -5.09 -11.93 15.38
C SER A 83 -5.14 -12.64 16.74
N GLN A 84 -6.26 -12.54 17.45
CA GLN A 84 -6.45 -13.24 18.72
C GLN A 84 -6.42 -14.77 18.56
N LEU A 85 -6.93 -15.30 17.46
CA LEU A 85 -6.85 -16.74 17.18
C LEU A 85 -5.41 -17.19 16.96
N VAL A 86 -4.61 -16.42 16.21
CA VAL A 86 -3.18 -16.71 15.98
C VAL A 86 -2.38 -16.67 17.28
N ASP A 87 -2.67 -15.70 18.14
CA ASP A 87 -2.01 -15.62 19.45
C ASP A 87 -2.37 -16.83 20.33
N LYS A 88 -3.61 -17.33 20.25
CA LYS A 88 -4.05 -18.50 21.02
C LYS A 88 -3.56 -19.84 20.48
N THR A 89 -3.25 -19.96 19.19
CA THR A 89 -2.68 -21.21 18.63
C THR A 89 -1.19 -21.38 18.92
N GLY A 90 -0.53 -20.39 19.56
CA GLY A 90 0.90 -20.44 19.85
C GLY A 90 1.80 -20.19 18.63
N LEU A 91 1.21 -19.90 17.47
CA LEU A 91 1.91 -19.60 16.22
C LEU A 91 2.42 -18.16 16.12
N SER A 92 2.23 -17.34 17.17
CA SER A 92 2.65 -15.93 17.23
C SER A 92 4.14 -15.75 16.90
N GLY A 93 5.02 -16.70 17.26
CA GLY A 93 6.44 -16.65 16.90
C GLY A 93 6.68 -16.71 15.38
N THR A 94 6.07 -17.69 14.71
CA THR A 94 6.16 -17.85 13.25
C THR A 94 5.52 -16.68 12.51
N ASP A 95 4.37 -16.19 12.99
CA ASP A 95 3.67 -15.02 12.43
C ASP A 95 4.54 -13.75 12.45
N ARG A 96 5.31 -13.52 13.52
CA ARG A 96 6.23 -12.38 13.61
C ARG A 96 7.43 -12.50 12.68
N VAL A 97 7.98 -13.70 12.49
CA VAL A 97 9.08 -13.93 11.55
C VAL A 97 8.62 -13.73 10.11
N LEU A 98 7.45 -14.27 9.75
CA LEU A 98 6.83 -13.99 8.45
C LEU A 98 6.52 -12.50 8.30
N GLY A 99 6.13 -11.85 9.40
CA GLY A 99 5.89 -10.40 9.45
C GLY A 99 7.17 -9.64 9.11
N ALA A 100 8.32 -10.01 9.66
CA ALA A 100 9.60 -9.39 9.32
C ALA A 100 9.93 -9.51 7.81
N CYS A 101 9.73 -10.69 7.21
CA CYS A 101 9.93 -10.88 5.76
C CYS A 101 8.97 -10.00 4.94
N PHE A 102 7.70 -9.93 5.35
CA PHE A 102 6.71 -9.07 4.69
C PHE A 102 7.04 -7.58 4.86
N GLY A 103 7.47 -7.17 6.04
CA GLY A 103 7.92 -5.82 6.36
C GLY A 103 9.15 -5.40 5.56
N LEU A 104 10.07 -6.32 5.29
CA LEU A 104 11.20 -6.10 4.38
C LEU A 104 10.67 -5.81 2.97
N MET A 105 9.85 -6.71 2.41
CA MET A 105 9.28 -6.53 1.07
C MET A 105 8.52 -5.20 0.95
N ARG A 106 7.67 -4.88 1.93
CA ARG A 106 6.94 -3.62 2.00
C ARG A 106 7.88 -2.41 2.10
N GLY A 107 8.92 -2.50 2.92
CA GLY A 107 9.91 -1.44 3.08
C GLY A 107 10.62 -1.14 1.75
N VAL A 108 11.00 -2.18 1.02
CA VAL A 108 11.60 -2.06 -0.31
C VAL A 108 10.62 -1.42 -1.30
N LEU A 109 9.34 -1.85 -1.31
CA LEU A 109 8.32 -1.25 -2.17
C LEU A 109 8.09 0.24 -1.86
N ILE A 110 8.05 0.61 -0.57
CA ILE A 110 7.90 2.01 -0.16
C ILE A 110 9.10 2.84 -0.64
N VAL A 111 10.32 2.33 -0.47
CA VAL A 111 11.53 2.99 -0.96
C VAL A 111 11.51 3.13 -2.48
N ALA A 112 11.16 2.08 -3.23
CA ALA A 112 11.06 2.12 -4.68
C ALA A 112 10.04 3.18 -5.14
N ALA A 113 8.86 3.22 -4.51
CA ALA A 113 7.84 4.22 -4.79
C ALA A 113 8.32 5.65 -4.49
N LEU A 114 9.04 5.86 -3.37
CA LEU A 114 9.60 7.16 -3.02
C LEU A 114 10.67 7.62 -4.02
N LEU A 115 11.59 6.74 -4.40
CA LEU A 115 12.62 7.05 -5.39
C LEU A 115 12.00 7.39 -6.74
N PHE A 116 11.03 6.59 -7.20
CA PHE A 116 10.26 6.86 -8.42
C PHE A 116 9.57 8.22 -8.38
N PHE A 117 8.95 8.57 -7.25
CA PHE A 117 8.27 9.85 -7.10
C PHE A 117 9.25 11.03 -7.12
N ILE A 118 10.38 10.92 -6.42
CA ILE A 118 11.42 11.96 -6.43
C ILE A 118 11.99 12.14 -7.84
N ASP A 119 12.24 11.05 -8.54
CA ASP A 119 12.75 11.03 -9.90
C ASP A 119 11.76 11.70 -10.87
N THR A 120 10.52 11.18 -10.94
CA THR A 120 9.48 11.63 -11.87
C THR A 120 9.07 13.09 -11.65
N PHE A 121 8.95 13.54 -10.40
CA PHE A 121 8.44 14.88 -10.09
C PHE A 121 9.54 15.94 -9.97
N THR A 122 10.79 15.54 -9.74
CA THR A 122 11.87 16.49 -9.41
C THR A 122 13.06 16.42 -10.37
N ASN A 123 13.11 15.46 -11.31
CA ASN A 123 14.22 15.26 -12.26
C ASN A 123 15.58 15.23 -11.52
N PHE A 124 15.60 14.55 -10.37
CA PHE A 124 16.73 14.58 -9.42
C PHE A 124 17.91 13.67 -9.82
N GLU A 125 17.83 12.98 -10.97
CA GLU A 125 18.86 12.08 -11.53
C GLU A 125 20.23 12.74 -11.68
N GLN A 126 20.30 14.08 -11.70
CA GLN A 126 21.55 14.83 -11.89
C GLN A 126 22.26 15.22 -10.59
N SER A 127 21.68 14.97 -9.42
CA SER A 127 22.33 15.32 -8.14
C SER A 127 23.49 14.37 -7.79
N GLU A 128 24.62 14.89 -7.30
CA GLU A 128 25.79 14.08 -6.91
C GLU A 128 25.45 12.97 -5.91
N TRP A 129 24.43 13.19 -5.07
CA TRP A 129 23.98 12.26 -4.05
C TRP A 129 23.30 11.00 -4.62
N TRP A 130 22.77 11.06 -5.85
CA TRP A 130 22.21 9.92 -6.57
C TRP A 130 23.32 9.05 -7.18
N LYS A 131 24.41 9.67 -7.63
CA LYS A 131 25.55 8.98 -8.26
C LYS A 131 26.51 8.34 -7.25
N GLU A 132 26.62 8.90 -6.04
CA GLU A 132 27.45 8.33 -4.96
C GLU A 132 26.80 7.16 -4.20
N SER A 133 25.51 6.93 -4.37
CA SER A 133 24.74 6.00 -3.55
C SER A 133 25.07 4.54 -3.88
N GLN A 134 25.66 3.80 -2.93
CA GLN A 134 26.07 2.41 -3.15
C GLN A 134 24.91 1.41 -3.13
N LEU A 135 23.78 1.75 -2.50
CA LEU A 135 22.62 0.87 -2.44
C LEU A 135 21.73 0.96 -3.69
N ILE A 136 21.75 2.08 -4.41
CA ILE A 136 20.97 2.25 -5.66
C ILE A 136 21.24 1.14 -6.68
N PRO A 137 22.50 0.78 -7.01
CA PRO A 137 22.75 -0.31 -7.95
C PRO A 137 22.35 -1.71 -7.41
N HIS A 138 22.35 -1.94 -6.10
CA HIS A 138 21.86 -3.20 -5.50
C HIS A 138 20.33 -3.31 -5.51
N PHE A 139 19.64 -2.19 -5.31
CA PHE A 139 18.20 -2.10 -5.53
C PHE A 139 17.83 -2.07 -7.00
N GLY A 140 18.81 -1.89 -7.90
CA GLY A 140 18.66 -1.86 -9.35
C GLY A 140 17.78 -2.99 -9.87
N PHE A 141 18.00 -4.24 -9.46
CA PHE A 141 17.16 -5.36 -9.92
C PHE A 141 15.67 -5.23 -9.50
N ILE A 142 15.38 -4.80 -8.27
CA ILE A 142 14.01 -4.66 -7.76
C ILE A 142 13.35 -3.41 -8.34
N VAL A 143 14.13 -2.34 -8.48
CA VAL A 143 13.73 -1.06 -9.05
C VAL A 143 13.45 -1.24 -10.54
N GLU A 144 14.28 -1.95 -11.29
CA GLU A 144 14.14 -2.25 -12.71
C GLU A 144 12.96 -3.19 -12.98
N TRP A 145 12.76 -4.23 -12.16
CA TRP A 145 11.52 -5.03 -12.18
C TRP A 145 10.27 -4.18 -11.90
N PHE A 146 10.34 -3.27 -10.91
CA PHE A 146 9.25 -2.35 -10.61
C PHE A 146 9.00 -1.36 -11.76
N PHE A 147 10.07 -0.83 -12.38
CA PHE A 147 10.02 0.05 -13.53
C PHE A 147 9.44 -0.65 -14.76
N GLU A 148 9.79 -1.90 -15.03
CA GLU A 148 9.16 -2.71 -16.08
C GLU A 148 7.66 -2.87 -15.82
N GLN A 149 7.26 -3.17 -14.58
CA GLN A 149 5.85 -3.31 -14.21
C GLN A 149 5.08 -1.98 -14.37
N LEU A 150 5.71 -0.85 -14.04
CA LEU A 150 5.14 0.49 -14.23
C LEU A 150 5.10 0.90 -15.71
N GLN A 151 6.11 0.56 -16.52
CA GLN A 151 6.10 0.77 -17.96
C GLN A 151 5.06 -0.10 -18.67
N ALA A 152 4.92 -1.35 -18.26
CA ALA A 152 3.85 -2.23 -18.74
C ALA A 152 2.47 -1.62 -18.45
N SER A 153 2.27 -1.06 -17.26
CA SER A 153 1.00 -0.41 -16.88
C SER A 153 0.78 0.95 -17.58
N SER A 154 1.83 1.75 -17.75
CA SER A 154 1.74 3.07 -18.42
C SER A 154 1.64 2.96 -19.94
N SER A 155 2.26 1.96 -20.57
CA SER A 155 2.03 1.63 -21.98
C SER A 155 0.59 1.13 -22.21
N PHE A 156 0.03 0.37 -21.27
CA PHE A 156 -1.39 -0.02 -21.27
C PHE A 156 -2.32 1.20 -21.17
N LEU A 157 -1.98 2.19 -20.32
CA LEU A 157 -2.70 3.46 -20.22
C LEU A 157 -2.53 4.32 -21.48
N LYS A 158 -1.35 4.32 -22.10
CA LYS A 158 -1.07 5.09 -23.32
C LYS A 158 -1.74 4.47 -24.56
N SER A 159 -1.93 3.15 -24.60
CA SER A 159 -2.65 2.49 -25.70
C SER A 159 -4.17 2.63 -25.58
N THR A 160 -4.70 2.76 -24.36
CA THR A 160 -6.15 2.97 -24.11
C THR A 160 -6.59 4.43 -24.25
N LEU A 161 -5.68 5.41 -24.07
CA LEU A 161 -5.95 6.84 -24.29
C LEU A 161 -5.77 7.31 -25.74
N ASN A 162 -5.32 6.43 -26.64
CA ASN A 162 -5.09 6.72 -28.07
C ASN A 162 -6.08 5.98 -29.00
N GLN A 163 -7.19 5.47 -28.45
CA GLN A 163 -8.38 5.01 -29.18
C GLN A 163 -9.54 5.95 -28.87
#